data_AF-A0A949TDS8-F1
#
_entry.id   AF-A0A949TDS8-F1
#
_cell.length_a   1.000
_cell.length_b   1.000
_cell.length_c   1.000
_cell.angle_alpha   90.00
_cell.angle_beta   90.00
_cell.angle_gamma   90.00
#
_symmetry.space_group_name_H-M   'P 1'
#
loop_
_entity.id
_entity.type
_entity.pdbx_description
1 polymer ?
#
loop_
_entity_poly.entity_id
_entity_poly.type
_entity_poly.pdbx_seq_one_letter_code
_entity_poly.pdbx_strand_id
1 'polypeptide(L)'
;MSDIIKIQRSLATKAKHNPLHQFDHLYRLICREDWIRTALKSVLANKGAKTPGIDGVTKKELASNTAKDEFVSKLQAELRSKQFKPKPVRRIYIPKANGKRRPQGISTLKDRVVQMMTEDGTRTNMGN
;
A
#
# COMPACT_ATOMS: atom_id res chain seq x y z
N MET A 1 -15.55 6.45 3.26
CA MET A 1 -14.97 6.13 1.94
C MET A 1 -15.04 7.32 0.97
N SER A 2 -15.95 8.30 1.15
CA SER A 2 -16.10 9.48 0.29
C SER A 2 -14.95 10.51 0.36
N ASP A 3 -14.31 10.69 1.51
CA ASP A 3 -13.39 11.83 1.69
C ASP A 3 -11.98 11.62 1.12
N ILE A 4 -11.47 10.39 1.11
CA ILE A 4 -10.18 10.05 0.49
C ILE A 4 -10.23 10.33 -1.02
N ILE A 5 -11.29 9.89 -1.69
CA ILE A 5 -11.49 10.09 -3.14
C ILE A 5 -11.62 11.58 -3.48
N LYS A 6 -12.33 12.34 -2.66
CA LYS A 6 -12.42 13.81 -2.84
C LYS A 6 -11.05 14.48 -2.74
N ILE A 7 -10.24 14.11 -1.75
CA ILE A 7 -8.88 14.64 -1.59
C ILE A 7 -8.02 14.25 -2.80
N GLN A 8 -8.05 12.98 -3.22
CA GLN A 8 -7.30 12.51 -4.40
C GLN A 8 -7.68 13.27 -5.67
N ARG A 9 -8.99 13.46 -5.94
CA ARG A 9 -9.48 14.23 -7.09
C ARG A 9 -9.02 15.68 -7.03
N SER A 10 -9.12 16.32 -5.86
CA SER A 10 -8.65 17.69 -5.67
C SER A 10 -7.15 17.84 -5.95
N LEU A 11 -6.33 16.92 -5.42
CA LEU A 11 -4.90 16.87 -5.69
C LEU A 11 -4.60 16.67 -7.18
N ALA A 12 -5.28 15.72 -7.83
CA ALA A 12 -5.10 15.44 -9.25
C ALA A 12 -5.49 16.63 -10.14
N THR A 13 -6.62 17.27 -9.86
CA THR A 13 -7.05 18.49 -10.56
C THR A 13 -6.01 19.60 -10.38
N LYS A 14 -5.54 19.82 -9.15
CA LYS A 14 -4.52 20.85 -8.88
C LYS A 14 -3.20 20.57 -9.59
N ALA A 15 -2.75 19.32 -9.60
CA ALA A 15 -1.54 18.90 -10.31
C ALA A 15 -1.67 19.08 -11.83
N LYS A 16 -2.85 18.81 -12.40
CA LYS A 16 -3.12 18.97 -13.84
C LYS A 16 -3.13 20.43 -14.27
N HIS A 17 -3.73 21.31 -13.47
CA HIS A 17 -3.83 22.75 -13.81
C HIS A 17 -2.57 23.55 -13.43
N ASN A 18 -1.83 23.12 -12.42
CA ASN A 18 -0.63 23.80 -11.93
C ASN A 18 0.55 22.83 -11.82
N PRO A 19 1.23 22.50 -12.94
CA PRO A 19 2.28 21.48 -12.97
C PRO A 19 3.52 21.84 -12.13
N LEU A 20 3.75 23.13 -11.87
CA LEU A 20 4.84 23.62 -11.02
C LEU A 20 4.48 23.68 -9.53
N HIS A 21 3.24 23.33 -9.16
CA HIS A 21 2.80 23.41 -7.77
C HIS A 21 3.45 22.31 -6.92
N GLN A 22 4.08 22.70 -5.83
CA GLN A 22 4.64 21.79 -4.84
C GLN A 22 3.60 21.48 -3.76
N PHE A 23 3.49 20.21 -3.38
CA PHE A 23 2.55 19.76 -2.35
C PHE A 23 3.27 19.48 -1.03
N ASP A 24 3.09 20.35 -0.04
CA ASP A 24 3.86 20.30 1.21
C ASP A 24 3.33 19.28 2.24
N HIS A 25 2.16 18.67 1.98
CA HIS A 25 1.42 17.90 2.99
C HIS A 25 1.07 16.47 2.55
N LEU A 26 1.67 15.96 1.48
CA LEU A 26 1.39 14.58 1.00
C LEU A 26 1.74 13.54 2.06
N TYR A 27 2.86 13.71 2.76
CA TYR A 27 3.27 12.77 3.82
C TYR A 27 2.25 12.71 4.96
N ARG A 28 1.63 13.85 5.30
CA ARG A 28 0.58 13.90 6.33
C ARG A 28 -0.62 13.05 5.94
N LEU A 29 -0.97 12.98 4.65
CA LEU A 29 -2.07 12.15 4.16
C LEU A 29 -1.77 10.67 4.31
N ILE A 30 -0.54 10.24 3.97
CA ILE A 30 -0.09 8.84 4.10
C ILE A 30 -0.13 8.37 5.56
N CYS A 31 0.16 9.27 6.50
CA CYS A 31 0.11 8.97 7.95
C CYS A 31 -1.31 8.92 8.55
N ARG A 32 -2.36 9.24 7.78
CA ARG A 32 -3.73 9.19 8.31
C ARG A 32 -4.20 7.75 8.42
N GLU A 33 -4.91 7.47 9.51
CA GLU A 33 -5.40 6.12 9.82
C GLU A 33 -6.38 5.60 8.76
N ASP A 34 -7.28 6.46 8.28
CA ASP A 34 -8.26 6.11 7.23
C ASP A 34 -7.59 5.72 5.91
N TRP A 35 -6.48 6.38 5.56
CA TRP A 35 -5.65 6.04 4.40
C TRP A 35 -4.99 4.66 4.57
N ILE A 36 -4.38 4.41 5.73
CA ILE A 36 -3.73 3.14 6.05
C ILE A 36 -4.75 1.99 6.02
N ARG A 37 -5.93 2.19 6.62
CA ARG A 37 -7.02 1.19 6.66
C ARG A 37 -7.55 0.88 5.27
N THR A 38 -7.73 1.91 4.43
CA THR A 38 -8.20 1.75 3.05
C THR A 38 -7.18 0.95 2.24
N ALA A 39 -5.90 1.30 2.33
CA ALA A 39 -4.82 0.57 1.68
C ALA A 39 -4.70 -0.88 2.18
N LEU A 40 -4.82 -1.11 3.49
CA LEU A 40 -4.83 -2.44 4.08
C LEU A 40 -5.98 -3.29 3.53
N LYS A 41 -7.19 -2.74 3.43
CA LYS A 41 -8.34 -3.43 2.85
C LYS A 41 -8.08 -3.83 1.40
N SER A 42 -7.56 -2.92 0.58
CA SER A 42 -7.19 -3.19 -0.82
C SER A 42 -6.12 -4.29 -0.91
N VAL A 43 -5.08 -4.23 -0.07
CA VAL A 43 -4.01 -5.25 -0.05
C VAL A 43 -4.54 -6.61 0.38
N LEU A 44 -5.40 -6.70 1.39
CA LEU A 44 -5.95 -7.97 1.88
C LEU A 44 -6.92 -8.63 0.89
N ALA A 45 -7.57 -7.83 0.04
CA ALA A 45 -8.44 -8.31 -1.04
C ALA A 45 -7.63 -8.91 -2.22
N ASN A 46 -6.39 -8.49 -2.42
CA ASN A 46 -5.55 -8.98 -3.51
C ASN A 46 -5.19 -10.47 -3.36
N LYS A 47 -5.15 -11.21 -4.48
CA LYS A 47 -4.78 -12.64 -4.51
C LYS A 47 -3.42 -12.92 -3.84
N GLY A 48 -2.46 -12.01 -4.01
CA GLY A 48 -1.13 -12.10 -3.43
C GLY A 48 -1.07 -11.92 -1.90
N ALA A 49 -2.15 -11.54 -1.23
CA ALA A 49 -2.19 -11.33 0.23
C ALA A 49 -1.92 -12.62 1.04
N LYS A 50 -2.11 -13.79 0.41
CA LYS A 50 -1.80 -15.10 0.98
C LYS A 50 -0.30 -15.42 0.92
N THR A 51 0.48 -14.71 0.10
CA THR A 51 1.89 -15.01 -0.11
C THR A 51 2.74 -14.09 0.78
N PRO A 52 3.57 -14.66 1.68
CA PRO A 52 4.39 -13.87 2.59
C PRO A 52 5.58 -13.22 1.87
N GLY A 53 6.01 -12.07 2.40
CA GLY A 53 7.30 -11.49 2.06
C GLY A 53 8.44 -12.23 2.76
N ILE A 54 9.57 -11.54 2.96
CA ILE A 54 10.72 -12.09 3.69
C ILE A 54 10.45 -12.30 5.18
N ASP A 55 9.41 -11.65 5.72
CA ASP A 55 9.04 -11.68 7.14
C ASP A 55 7.99 -12.73 7.51
N GLY A 56 7.55 -13.56 6.56
CA GLY A 56 6.60 -14.64 6.83
C GLY A 56 5.15 -14.19 7.07
N VAL A 57 4.88 -12.90 7.24
CA VAL A 57 3.56 -12.37 7.56
C VAL A 57 2.62 -12.49 6.35
N THR A 58 1.43 -13.03 6.58
CA THR A 58 0.36 -13.17 5.58
C THR A 58 -0.95 -12.58 6.08
N LYS A 59 -1.96 -12.51 5.20
CA LYS A 59 -3.30 -12.09 5.60
C LYS A 59 -3.94 -12.90 6.73
N LYS A 60 -3.47 -14.13 7.00
CA LYS A 60 -3.99 -14.95 8.11
C LYS A 60 -3.67 -14.33 9.47
N GLU A 61 -2.51 -13.69 9.59
CA GLU A 61 -2.09 -12.99 10.81
C GLU A 61 -2.98 -11.78 11.11
N LEU A 62 -3.65 -11.24 10.09
CA LEU A 62 -4.57 -10.11 10.19
C LEU A 62 -6.03 -10.54 10.05
N ALA A 63 -6.37 -11.73 10.53
CA ALA A 63 -7.74 -12.26 10.42
C ALA A 63 -8.73 -11.51 11.34
N SER A 64 -8.33 -11.21 12.58
CA SER A 64 -9.17 -10.50 13.55
C SER A 64 -9.14 -8.99 13.34
N ASN A 65 -10.16 -8.29 13.86
CA ASN A 65 -10.16 -6.82 13.83
C ASN A 65 -9.07 -6.25 14.76
N THR A 66 -8.87 -6.86 15.93
CA THR A 66 -7.79 -6.49 16.86
C THR A 66 -6.42 -6.52 16.20
N ALA A 67 -6.08 -7.60 15.46
CA ALA A 67 -4.80 -7.71 14.77
C ALA A 67 -4.63 -6.64 13.67
N LYS A 68 -5.72 -6.29 12.97
CA LYS A 68 -5.70 -5.19 11.98
C LYS A 68 -5.49 -3.84 12.67
N ASP A 69 -6.14 -3.60 13.79
CA ASP A 69 -6.02 -2.34 14.55
C ASP A 69 -4.61 -2.15 15.12
N GLU A 70 -4.01 -3.22 15.66
CA GLU A 70 -2.62 -3.23 16.11
C GLU A 70 -1.65 -2.96 14.94
N PHE A 71 -1.87 -3.63 13.81
CA PHE A 71 -1.07 -3.42 12.61
C PHE A 71 -1.14 -1.97 12.12
N VAL A 72 -2.35 -1.40 12.03
CA VAL A 72 -2.59 -0.02 11.61
C VAL A 72 -1.92 0.95 12.57
N SER A 73 -2.09 0.76 13.88
CA SER A 73 -1.52 1.63 14.92
C SER A 73 0.01 1.60 14.89
N LYS A 74 0.61 0.41 14.78
CA LYS A 74 2.07 0.25 14.68
C LYS A 74 2.63 0.90 13.42
N LEU A 75 2.02 0.65 12.27
CA LEU A 75 2.44 1.26 11.01
C LEU A 75 2.30 2.78 11.05
N GLN A 76 1.20 3.30 11.60
CA GLN A 76 1.01 4.74 11.75
C GLN A 76 2.09 5.36 12.65
N ALA A 77 2.43 4.73 13.77
CA ALA A 77 3.49 5.20 14.66
C ALA A 77 4.87 5.20 13.96
N GLU A 78 5.20 4.15 13.20
CA GLU A 78 6.44 4.06 12.42
C GLU A 78 6.51 5.16 11.34
N LEU A 79 5.39 5.45 10.65
CA LEU A 79 5.33 6.51 9.64
C LEU A 79 5.43 7.90 10.29
N ARG A 80 4.68 8.18 11.37
CA ARG A 80 4.75 9.47 12.06
C ARG A 80 6.14 9.78 12.63
N SER A 81 6.82 8.76 13.13
CA SER A 81 8.18 8.89 13.64
C SER A 81 9.27 8.84 12.55
N LYS A 82 8.89 8.71 11.27
CA LYS A 82 9.81 8.54 10.12
C LYS A 82 10.78 7.36 10.28
N GLN A 83 10.38 6.34 11.05
CA GLN A 83 11.19 5.13 11.29
C GLN A 83 10.81 3.96 10.38
N PHE A 84 9.77 4.12 9.56
CA PHE A 84 9.43 3.12 8.55
C PHE A 84 10.62 2.88 7.60
N LYS A 85 11.09 1.63 7.56
CA LYS A 85 12.14 1.16 6.64
C LYS A 85 11.60 -0.01 5.82
N PRO A 86 11.55 0.12 4.48
CA PRO A 86 11.16 -0.99 3.61
C PRO A 86 12.07 -2.20 3.83
N LYS A 87 11.49 -3.40 3.78
CA LYS A 87 12.28 -4.64 3.85
C LYS A 87 12.73 -5.10 2.46
N PRO A 88 13.84 -5.87 2.37
CA PRO A 88 14.23 -6.51 1.13
C PRO A 88 13.12 -7.38 0.55
N VAL A 89 12.98 -7.35 -0.77
CA VAL A 89 11.95 -8.10 -1.50
C VAL A 89 12.34 -9.57 -1.59
N ARG A 90 11.42 -10.48 -1.21
CA ARG A 90 11.64 -11.93 -1.34
C ARG A 90 11.51 -12.35 -2.79
N ARG A 91 12.56 -12.97 -3.35
CA ARG A 91 12.57 -13.41 -4.76
C ARG A 91 12.06 -14.84 -4.88
N ILE A 92 11.09 -15.04 -5.78
CA ILE A 92 10.66 -16.37 -6.21
C ILE A 92 10.81 -16.49 -7.72
N TYR A 93 10.78 -17.72 -8.22
CA TYR A 93 10.86 -17.99 -9.64
C TYR A 93 9.58 -18.69 -10.10
N ILE A 94 8.85 -18.04 -11.01
CA ILE A 94 7.65 -18.62 -11.61
C ILE A 94 8.05 -19.26 -12.95
N PRO A 95 7.76 -20.54 -13.17
CA PRO A 95 8.07 -21.21 -14.43
C PRO A 95 7.27 -20.61 -15.58
N LYS A 96 7.89 -20.50 -16.76
CA LYS A 96 7.22 -20.21 -18.03
C LYS A 96 7.02 -21.53 -18.80
N ALA A 97 6.10 -21.53 -19.76
CA ALA A 97 5.85 -22.67 -20.65
C ALA A 97 7.08 -23.08 -21.47
N ASN A 98 8.00 -22.16 -21.73
CA ASN A 98 9.23 -22.38 -22.51
C ASN A 98 10.45 -22.81 -21.66
N GLY A 99 10.24 -23.31 -20.44
CA GLY A 99 11.30 -23.76 -19.54
C GLY A 99 12.10 -22.64 -18.84
N LYS A 100 12.00 -21.38 -19.30
CA LYS A 100 12.61 -20.22 -18.61
C LYS A 100 11.84 -19.88 -17.33
N ARG A 101 12.47 -19.12 -16.43
CA ARG A 101 11.85 -18.66 -15.18
C ARG A 101 11.73 -17.14 -15.17
N ARG A 102 10.59 -16.59 -14.76
CA ARG A 102 10.47 -15.15 -14.44
C ARG A 102 10.78 -14.94 -12.96
N PRO A 103 11.74 -14.06 -12.61
CA PRO A 103 11.90 -13.66 -11.23
C PRO A 103 10.70 -12.79 -10.83
N GLN A 104 10.06 -13.13 -9.71
CA GLN A 104 9.00 -12.33 -9.11
C GLN A 104 9.43 -11.90 -7.72
N GLY A 105 9.39 -10.59 -7.47
CA GLY A 105 9.58 -10.03 -6.15
C GLY A 105 8.29 -10.04 -5.34
N ILE A 106 8.40 -10.40 -4.06
CA ILE A 106 7.30 -10.40 -3.10
C ILE A 106 7.72 -9.53 -1.91
N SER A 107 7.16 -8.32 -1.85
CA SER A 107 7.33 -7.40 -0.74
C SER A 107 6.54 -7.88 0.49
N THR A 108 6.91 -7.39 1.68
CA THR A 108 6.17 -7.70 2.89
C THR A 108 4.75 -7.15 2.84
N LEU A 109 3.86 -7.64 3.71
CA LEU A 109 2.51 -7.10 3.77
C LEU A 109 2.54 -5.61 4.14
N LYS A 110 3.41 -5.23 5.07
CA LYS A 110 3.61 -3.83 5.47
C LYS A 110 4.06 -2.95 4.30
N ASP A 111 5.05 -3.39 3.53
CA ASP A 111 5.54 -2.64 2.37
C ASP A 111 4.47 -2.50 1.29
N ARG A 112 3.67 -3.55 1.05
CA ARG A 112 2.55 -3.50 0.10
C ARG A 112 1.47 -2.52 0.52
N VAL A 113 1.21 -2.40 1.83
CA VAL A 113 0.25 -1.42 2.35
C VAL A 113 0.76 0.00 2.13
N VAL A 114 2.04 0.27 2.42
CA VAL A 114 2.65 1.59 2.14
C VAL A 114 2.68 1.91 0.66
N GLN A 115 3.04 0.94 -0.19
CA GLN A 115 2.99 1.06 -1.64
C GLN A 115 1.57 1.32 -2.15
N MET A 116 0.56 0.64 -1.58
CA MET A 116 -0.82 0.89 -1.96
C MET A 116 -1.26 2.32 -1.60
N MET A 117 -0.84 2.87 -0.46
CA MET A 117 -1.16 4.27 -0.10
C MET A 117 -0.64 5.29 -1.11
N THR A 118 0.51 5.01 -1.75
CA THR A 118 1.10 5.87 -2.78
C THR A 118 0.54 5.60 -4.17
N GLU A 119 0.12 4.36 -4.45
CA GLU A 119 -0.44 3.95 -5.75
C GLU A 119 -1.94 4.26 -5.91
N ASP A 120 -2.75 4.13 -4.84
CA ASP A 120 -4.21 4.34 -4.90
C ASP A 120 -4.59 5.80 -5.23
N GLY A 121 -3.63 6.73 -5.28
CA GLY A 121 -3.84 8.05 -5.89
C GLY A 121 -4.05 8.01 -7.41
N THR A 122 -3.73 6.88 -8.07
CA THR A 122 -3.75 6.74 -9.55
C THR A 122 -4.71 5.66 -10.06
N ARG A 123 -5.19 4.76 -9.20
CA ARG A 123 -6.01 3.60 -9.61
C ARG A 123 -7.51 3.74 -9.36
N THR A 124 -7.97 4.82 -8.74
CA THR A 124 -9.40 5.03 -8.45
C THR A 124 -10.25 5.39 -9.67
N ASN A 125 -9.74 5.31 -10.91
CA ASN A 125 -10.56 5.50 -12.10
C ASN A 125 -9.96 4.88 -13.37
N MET A 126 -10.14 3.57 -13.57
CA MET A 126 -10.26 2.94 -14.90
C MET A 126 -11.01 1.61 -14.74
N GLY A 127 -12.33 1.69 -14.63
CA GLY A 127 -13.21 0.53 -14.52
C GLY A 127 -14.67 0.96 -14.62
N ASN A 128 -15.11 1.11 -15.87
CA ASN A 128 -16.42 1.56 -16.40
C ASN A 128 -16.85 2.99 -16.06
#